data_AF-A0A950SEV9-F1
#
_entry.id   AF-A0A950SEV9-F1
#
_cell.length_a   1.000
_cell.length_b   1.000
_cell.length_c   1.000
_cell.angle_alpha   90.00
_cell.angle_beta   90.00
_cell.angle_gamma   90.00
#
_symmetry.space_group_name_H-M   'P 1'
#
loop_
_entity.id
_entity.type
_entity.pdbx_description
1 polymer ?
#
loop_
_entity_poly.entity_id
_entity_poly.type
_entity_poly.pdbx_seq_one_letter_code
_entity_poly.pdbx_strand_id
1 'polypeptide(L)'
;MPVTRNIKPEKGDVLLLVGTMKGAFILRADDSRKKWEIGGPYFPGSAVYGMAYDGRFGRHRIWAGPASMHWGALLRSSDDFGETWTDPSVANVRFPESAEAALKNIWQIVPGRDSEADTLYCG
;
A
#
# COMPACT_ATOMS: atom_id res chain seq x y z
N MET A 1 -14.35 14.90 6.89
CA MET A 1 -13.19 14.05 6.56
C MET A 1 -12.34 14.78 5.52
N PRO A 2 -11.00 14.70 5.55
CA PRO A 2 -10.18 15.35 4.54
C PRO A 2 -10.53 14.84 3.14
N VAL A 3 -10.53 15.73 2.15
CA VAL A 3 -10.75 15.37 0.75
C VAL A 3 -9.48 14.73 0.22
N THR A 4 -9.58 13.53 -0.34
CA THR A 4 -8.47 12.84 -0.99
C THR A 4 -8.20 13.50 -2.35
N ARG A 5 -6.94 13.88 -2.58
CA ARG A 5 -6.45 14.30 -3.90
C ARG A 5 -5.69 13.15 -4.54
N ASN A 6 -5.98 12.85 -5.80
CA ASN A 6 -5.21 11.86 -6.56
C ASN A 6 -4.11 12.52 -7.38
N ILE A 7 -3.03 11.78 -7.61
CA ILE A 7 -1.95 12.13 -8.54
C ILE A 7 -2.19 11.38 -9.86
N LYS A 8 -1.54 11.83 -10.93
CA LYS A 8 -1.56 11.16 -12.22
C LYS A 8 -0.13 10.85 -12.66
N PRO A 9 0.43 9.71 -12.25
CA PRO A 9 1.77 9.30 -12.68
C PRO A 9 1.82 9.06 -14.17
N GLU A 10 2.92 9.48 -14.77
CA GLU A 10 3.29 9.26 -16.16
C GLU A 10 4.54 8.38 -16.22
N LYS A 11 4.81 7.82 -17.41
CA LYS A 11 5.98 6.97 -17.60
C LYS A 11 7.26 7.78 -17.37
N GLY A 12 8.12 7.29 -16.48
CA GLY A 12 9.38 7.94 -16.12
C GLY A 12 9.33 8.72 -14.81
N ASP A 13 8.15 8.90 -14.23
CA ASP A 13 8.00 9.54 -12.94
C ASP A 13 8.56 8.68 -11.80
N VAL A 14 8.95 9.38 -10.73
CA VAL A 14 9.39 8.80 -9.47
C VAL A 14 8.24 8.89 -8.47
N LEU A 15 7.90 7.75 -7.88
CA LEU A 15 6.92 7.66 -6.80
C LEU A 15 7.59 7.41 -5.46
N LEU A 16 7.14 8.12 -4.44
CA LEU A 16 7.47 7.87 -3.04
C LEU A 16 6.18 7.48 -2.31
N LEU A 17 6.14 6.25 -1.80
CA LEU A 17 5.02 5.73 -1.02
C LEU A 17 5.27 6.04 0.45
N VAL A 18 4.33 6.74 1.10
CA VAL A 18 4.49 7.24 2.47
C VAL A 18 3.36 6.73 3.34
N GLY A 19 3.65 5.75 4.19
CA GLY A 19 2.77 5.35 5.29
C GLY A 19 2.98 6.23 6.52
N THR A 20 1.90 6.64 7.18
CA THR A 20 1.95 7.44 8.42
C THR A 20 0.96 6.89 9.44
N MET A 21 1.02 7.38 10.69
CA MET A 21 -0.02 7.10 11.69
C MET A 21 -1.40 7.70 11.38
N LYS A 22 -1.53 8.52 10.32
CA LYS A 22 -2.76 9.25 9.97
C LYS A 22 -3.29 8.94 8.57
N GLY A 23 -2.66 8.01 7.86
CA GLY A 23 -3.03 7.58 6.52
C GLY A 23 -1.81 7.35 5.64
N ALA A 24 -2.06 7.02 4.38
CA ALA A 24 -1.05 6.90 3.34
C ALA A 24 -1.07 8.09 2.39
N PHE A 25 0.08 8.38 1.81
CA PHE A 25 0.28 9.37 0.76
C PHE A 25 1.14 8.78 -0.34
N ILE A 26 0.93 9.24 -1.57
CA ILE A 26 1.79 8.92 -2.70
C ILE A 26 2.32 10.24 -3.25
N LEU A 27 3.64 10.41 -3.19
CA LEU A 27 4.31 11.58 -3.71
C LEU A 27 4.84 11.26 -5.10
N ARG A 28 4.63 12.17 -6.05
CA ARG A 28 5.06 12.04 -7.44
C ARG A 28 5.99 13.18 -7.81
N ALA A 29 7.09 12.88 -8.47
CA ALA A 29 7.90 13.87 -9.17
C ALA A 29 8.33 13.33 -10.54
N ASP A 30 8.69 14.25 -11.44
CA ASP A 30 9.40 13.91 -12.67
C ASP A 30 10.83 13.39 -12.38
N ASP A 31 11.56 13.07 -13.45
CA ASP A 31 12.94 12.59 -13.38
C ASP A 31 13.91 13.57 -12.65
N SER A 32 13.60 14.87 -12.69
CA SER A 32 14.35 15.92 -12.03
C SER A 32 14.23 15.86 -10.51
N ARG A 33 13.12 15.30 -9.98
CA ARG A 33 12.81 15.17 -8.55
C ARG A 33 12.82 16.49 -7.77
N LYS A 34 12.65 17.63 -8.45
CA LYS A 34 12.72 18.98 -7.85
C LYS A 34 11.40 19.46 -7.25
N LYS A 35 10.27 19.02 -7.80
CA LYS A 35 8.93 19.39 -7.34
C LYS A 35 8.11 18.12 -7.16
N TRP A 36 7.35 18.06 -6.07
CA TRP A 36 6.56 16.90 -5.71
C TRP A 36 5.08 17.25 -5.65
N GLU A 37 4.26 16.49 -6.37
CA GLU A 37 2.81 16.45 -6.20
C GLU A 37 2.47 15.43 -5.11
N ILE A 38 1.48 15.75 -4.29
CA ILE A 38 1.07 14.89 -3.17
C ILE A 38 -0.34 14.36 -3.44
N GLY A 39 -0.45 13.04 -3.47
CA GLY A 39 -1.70 12.30 -3.46
C GLY A 39 -2.03 11.78 -2.05
N GLY A 40 -3.32 11.70 -1.73
CA GLY A 40 -3.84 11.33 -0.42
C GLY A 40 -4.61 12.48 0.28
N PRO A 41 -4.88 12.35 1.60
CA PRO A 41 -4.63 11.15 2.39
C PRO A 41 -5.52 9.99 1.92
N TYR A 42 -4.92 8.83 1.79
CA TYR A 42 -5.60 7.54 1.67
C TYR A 42 -5.74 6.93 3.07
N PHE A 43 -6.82 6.20 3.32
CA PHE A 43 -7.12 5.60 4.64
C PHE A 43 -7.05 6.64 5.78
N PRO A 44 -7.78 7.77 5.70
CA PRO A 44 -7.64 8.86 6.66
C PRO A 44 -7.95 8.39 8.09
N GLY A 45 -6.98 8.59 8.98
CA GLY A 45 -7.08 8.19 10.38
C GLY A 45 -6.59 6.78 10.70
N SER A 46 -6.29 5.95 9.69
CA SER A 46 -5.66 4.65 9.88
C SER A 46 -4.13 4.78 9.82
N ALA A 47 -3.43 4.11 10.73
CA ALA A 47 -1.99 3.95 10.60
C ALA A 47 -1.68 3.03 9.41
N VAL A 48 -0.72 3.43 8.56
CA VAL A 48 -0.23 2.61 7.44
C VAL A 48 1.25 2.33 7.69
N TYR A 49 1.58 1.06 7.93
CA TYR A 49 2.90 0.67 8.40
C TYR A 49 3.85 0.27 7.27
N GLY A 50 3.33 -0.35 6.22
CA GLY A 50 4.10 -0.76 5.04
C GLY A 50 3.36 -0.40 3.75
N MET A 51 4.11 0.00 2.74
CA MET A 51 3.64 0.16 1.37
C MET A 51 4.68 -0.38 0.40
N ALA A 52 4.24 -0.91 -0.74
CA ALA A 52 5.13 -1.38 -1.79
C ALA A 52 4.51 -1.18 -3.17
N TYR A 53 5.34 -0.91 -4.17
CA TYR A 53 4.95 -0.91 -5.57
C TYR A 53 5.36 -2.24 -6.21
N ASP A 54 4.44 -2.89 -6.91
CA ASP A 54 4.65 -4.09 -7.70
C ASP A 54 4.46 -3.76 -9.18
N GLY A 55 5.58 -3.48 -9.84
CA GLY A 55 5.66 -3.23 -11.29
C GLY A 55 5.90 -4.49 -12.12
N ARG A 56 5.96 -5.68 -11.51
CA ARG A 56 6.28 -6.92 -12.22
C ARG A 56 5.18 -7.24 -13.23
N PHE A 57 5.56 -7.84 -14.35
CA PHE A 57 4.63 -8.27 -15.40
C PHE A 57 3.73 -7.15 -15.95
N GLY A 58 4.21 -5.90 -15.97
CA GLY A 58 3.47 -4.75 -16.48
C GLY A 58 2.35 -4.25 -15.57
N ARG A 59 2.32 -4.67 -14.30
CA ARG A 59 1.37 -4.20 -13.30
C ARG A 59 1.71 -2.77 -12.87
N HIS A 60 0.71 -2.06 -12.35
CA HIS A 60 0.85 -0.77 -11.66
C HIS A 60 0.28 -0.87 -10.25
N ARG A 61 0.56 -1.98 -9.56
CA ARG A 61 -0.08 -2.30 -8.29
C ARG A 61 0.67 -1.65 -7.14
N ILE A 62 -0.04 -0.91 -6.31
CA ILE A 62 0.43 -0.46 -5.01
C ILE A 62 -0.22 -1.32 -3.94
N TRP A 63 0.59 -1.86 -3.04
CA TRP A 63 0.15 -2.53 -1.82
C TRP A 63 0.29 -1.61 -0.62
N ALA A 64 -0.65 -1.68 0.31
CA ALA A 64 -0.62 -0.95 1.57
C ALA A 64 -1.09 -1.84 2.72
N GLY A 65 -0.44 -1.70 3.88
CA GLY A 65 -0.78 -2.37 5.13
C GLY A 65 -1.43 -1.44 6.16
N PRO A 66 -2.67 -0.95 5.96
CA PRO A 66 -3.36 -0.16 6.97
C PRO A 66 -3.76 -1.03 8.17
N ALA A 67 -3.65 -0.47 9.37
CA ALA A 67 -4.22 -1.05 10.57
C ALA A 67 -5.74 -0.86 10.61
N SER A 68 -6.44 -1.91 11.03
CA SER A 68 -7.86 -1.90 11.36
C SER A 68 -8.06 -2.17 12.85
N MET A 69 -8.87 -1.34 13.50
CA MET A 69 -9.25 -1.56 14.90
C MET A 69 -10.14 -2.81 15.07
N HIS A 70 -10.83 -3.24 14.02
CA HIS A 70 -11.75 -4.38 14.05
C HIS A 70 -11.08 -5.70 13.65
N TRP A 71 -10.14 -5.64 12.70
CA TRP A 71 -9.61 -6.84 12.04
C TRP A 71 -8.11 -7.06 12.25
N GLY A 72 -7.42 -6.12 12.89
CA GLY A 72 -5.95 -6.12 12.95
C GLY A 72 -5.35 -5.67 11.62
N ALA A 73 -4.31 -6.35 11.16
CA ALA A 73 -3.65 -5.99 9.90
C ALA A 73 -4.53 -6.31 8.67
N LEU A 74 -4.67 -5.34 7.77
CA LEU A 74 -5.26 -5.55 6.44
C LEU A 74 -4.19 -5.34 5.38
N LEU A 75 -4.27 -6.10 4.28
CA LEU A 75 -3.53 -5.82 3.06
C LEU A 75 -4.49 -5.31 2.00
N ARG A 76 -4.28 -4.08 1.52
CA ARG A 76 -5.07 -3.46 0.45
C ARG A 76 -4.20 -3.22 -0.77
N SER A 77 -4.81 -3.24 -1.95
CA SER A 77 -4.14 -2.88 -3.21
C SER A 77 -4.91 -1.85 -4.01
N SER A 78 -4.19 -1.11 -4.83
CA SER A 78 -4.70 -0.23 -5.89
C SER A 78 -3.94 -0.52 -7.17
N ASP A 79 -4.63 -0.55 -8.31
CA ASP A 79 -4.03 -0.70 -9.65
C ASP A 79 -4.06 0.61 -10.46
N ASP A 80 -4.54 1.69 -9.84
CA ASP A 80 -4.76 3.02 -10.43
C ASP A 80 -4.09 4.14 -9.61
N PHE A 81 -2.93 3.84 -9.03
CA PHE A 81 -2.12 4.79 -8.26
C PHE A 81 -2.84 5.48 -7.09
N GLY A 82 -3.79 4.77 -6.48
CA GLY A 82 -4.49 5.14 -5.27
C GLY A 82 -5.88 5.73 -5.48
N GLU A 83 -6.37 5.87 -6.72
CA GLU A 83 -7.73 6.36 -6.96
C GLU A 83 -8.78 5.42 -6.37
N THR A 84 -8.59 4.11 -6.52
CA THR A 84 -9.41 3.07 -5.92
C THR A 84 -8.56 2.06 -5.15
N TRP A 85 -9.13 1.52 -4.07
CA TRP A 85 -8.46 0.54 -3.21
C TRP A 85 -9.38 -0.63 -2.90
N THR A 86 -8.89 -1.86 -3.02
CA THR A 86 -9.61 -3.07 -2.58
C THR A 86 -10.02 -2.95 -1.13
N ASP A 87 -11.25 -3.29 -0.76
CA ASP A 87 -11.77 -3.19 0.61
C ASP A 87 -12.16 -4.57 1.16
N PRO A 88 -11.20 -5.37 1.65
CA PRO A 88 -11.48 -6.70 2.16
C PRO A 88 -12.37 -6.62 3.41
N SER A 89 -13.41 -7.44 3.46
CA SER A 89 -14.37 -7.49 4.59
C SER A 89 -13.83 -8.21 5.83
N VAL A 90 -12.70 -8.91 5.71
CA VAL A 90 -12.00 -9.64 6.78
C VAL A 90 -10.48 -9.51 6.61
N ALA A 91 -9.71 -9.82 7.66
CA ALA A 91 -8.25 -9.91 7.57
C ALA A 91 -7.81 -10.96 6.54
N ASN A 92 -7.19 -10.49 5.45
CA ASN A 92 -6.77 -11.31 4.31
C ASN A 92 -5.32 -11.80 4.41
N VAL A 93 -4.57 -11.36 5.42
CA VAL A 93 -3.24 -11.88 5.78
C VAL A 93 -3.28 -12.20 7.27
N ARG A 94 -3.06 -13.47 7.62
CA ARG A 94 -3.13 -13.96 9.00
C ARG A 94 -2.26 -15.19 9.18
N PHE A 95 -1.80 -15.42 10.41
CA PHE A 95 -1.20 -16.70 10.77
C PHE A 95 -2.25 -17.82 10.76
N PRO A 96 -1.84 -19.08 10.55
CA PRO A 96 -2.72 -20.23 10.77
C PRO A 96 -3.17 -20.27 12.24
N GLU A 97 -4.36 -20.83 12.49
CA GLU A 97 -4.95 -20.91 13.85
C GLU A 97 -4.02 -21.60 14.86
N SER A 98 -3.25 -22.59 14.40
CA SER A 98 -2.27 -23.33 15.21
C SER A 98 -1.07 -22.51 15.68
N ALA A 99 -0.88 -21.29 15.18
CA ALA A 99 0.26 -20.45 15.55
C ALA A 99 0.09 -19.80 16.94
N GLU A 100 -1.11 -19.83 17.52
CA GLU A 100 -1.45 -19.18 18.80
C GLU A 100 -1.02 -17.69 18.85
N ALA A 101 -0.95 -17.05 17.68
CA ALA A 101 -0.48 -15.68 17.50
C ALA A 101 -1.33 -14.96 16.45
N ALA A 102 -1.48 -13.64 16.62
CA ALA A 102 -2.19 -12.78 15.68
C ALA A 102 -1.23 -11.82 14.99
N LEU A 103 -1.40 -11.65 13.67
CA LEU A 103 -0.68 -10.62 12.92
C LEU A 103 -1.25 -9.24 13.28
N LYS A 104 -0.47 -8.45 14.02
CA LYS A 104 -0.93 -7.14 14.51
C LYS A 104 -0.88 -6.06 13.43
N ASN A 105 0.23 -5.99 12.71
CA ASN A 105 0.51 -5.00 11.66
C ASN A 105 1.37 -5.65 10.57
N ILE A 106 1.32 -5.09 9.35
CA ILE A 106 2.24 -5.42 8.26
C ILE A 106 3.19 -4.24 8.08
N TRP A 107 4.43 -4.40 8.51
CA TRP A 107 5.48 -3.38 8.46
C TRP A 107 6.26 -3.42 7.15
N GLN A 108 6.37 -4.60 6.54
CA GLN A 108 7.09 -4.79 5.30
C GLN A 108 6.22 -5.57 4.31
N ILE A 109 6.20 -5.09 3.07
CA ILE A 109 5.54 -5.73 1.93
C ILE A 109 6.59 -5.87 0.85
N VAL A 110 6.82 -7.10 0.38
CA VAL A 110 7.83 -7.38 -0.64
C VAL A 110 7.21 -8.24 -1.74
N PRO A 111 7.13 -7.75 -2.98
CA PRO A 111 6.81 -8.59 -4.13
C PRO A 111 7.73 -9.80 -4.17
N GLY A 112 7.19 -10.98 -4.49
CA GLY A 112 7.98 -12.20 -4.68
C GLY A 112 9.05 -12.07 -5.75
N ARG A 113 9.91 -13.09 -5.87
CA ARG A 113 10.97 -13.09 -6.90
C ARG A 113 10.38 -13.10 -8.31
N ASP A 114 11.19 -12.85 -9.33
CA ASP A 114 10.75 -12.85 -10.73
C ASP A 114 10.15 -14.19 -11.18
N SER A 115 10.57 -15.30 -10.57
CA SER A 115 10.01 -16.64 -10.80
C SER A 115 8.70 -16.91 -10.04
N GLU A 116 8.26 -16.00 -9.18
CA GLU A 116 7.17 -16.16 -8.21
C GLU A 116 6.12 -15.06 -8.42
N ALA A 117 5.51 -15.06 -9.61
CA ALA A 117 4.67 -13.97 -10.09
C ALA A 117 3.47 -13.62 -9.20
N ASP A 118 2.96 -14.62 -8.49
CA ASP A 118 1.76 -14.52 -7.64
C ASP A 118 2.09 -14.62 -6.15
N THR A 119 3.37 -14.46 -5.80
CA THR A 119 3.83 -14.45 -4.40
C THR A 119 4.07 -13.02 -3.91
N LEU A 120 3.70 -12.80 -2.65
CA LEU A 120 3.93 -11.59 -1.87
C LEU A 120 4.36 -12.02 -0.46
N TYR A 121 5.41 -11.41 0.07
CA TYR A 121 5.84 -11.60 1.46
C TYR A 121 5.39 -10.40 2.29
N CYS A 122 4.75 -10.68 3.43
CA CYS A 122 4.26 -9.68 4.38
C CYS A 122 4.80 -10.03 5.78
N GLY A 123 5.38 -9.05 6.46
CA GLY A 123 5.93 -9.18 7.82
C GLY A 123 5.72 -7.92 8.65
#